data_AF-A0A443QNB9-F1
#
_entry.id   AF-A0A443QNB9-F1
#
_cell.length_a   1.000
_cell.length_b   1.000
_cell.length_c   1.000
_cell.angle_alpha   90.00
_cell.angle_beta   90.00
_cell.angle_gamma   90.00
#
_symmetry.space_group_name_H-M   'P 1'
#
loop_
_entity.id
_entity.type
_entity.pdbx_description
1 polymer ?
#
loop_
_entity_poly.entity_id
_entity_poly.type
_entity_poly.pdbx_seq_one_letter_code
_entity_poly.pdbx_strand_id
1 'polypeptide(L)' 'MLEDYSDSIVKLLSNFSKKRSCLRRGSLCNHRPYDCCSNSLCRCYLLGRECRCRRKGLLQLMGKR' A
#
# COMPACT_ATOMS: atom_id res chain seq x y z
N MET A 1 -6.60 19.93 -32.22
CA MET A 1 -5.18 20.14 -31.83
C MET A 1 -5.00 20.26 -30.31
N LEU A 2 -5.91 20.93 -29.58
CA LEU A 2 -5.88 20.98 -28.10
C LEU A 2 -6.29 19.65 -27.40
N GLU A 3 -7.07 18.80 -28.06
CA GLU A 3 -7.63 17.59 -27.44
C GLU A 3 -6.58 16.49 -27.21
N ASP A 4 -5.59 16.39 -28.09
CA ASP A 4 -4.50 15.39 -28.05
C ASP A 4 -3.51 15.64 -26.88
N TYR A 5 -3.36 16.91 -26.48
CA TYR A 5 -2.57 17.31 -25.32
C TYR A 5 -3.22 16.86 -24.01
N SER A 6 -4.56 16.87 -23.95
CA SER A 6 -5.30 16.49 -22.76
C SER A 6 -5.17 14.99 -22.46
N ASP A 7 -5.26 14.13 -23.50
CA ASP A 7 -5.07 12.67 -23.33
C ASP A 7 -3.66 12.32 -22.83
N SER A 8 -2.65 13.00 -23.38
CA SER A 8 -1.25 12.83 -22.97
C SER A 8 -1.03 13.21 -21.50
N ILE A 9 -1.62 14.33 -21.06
CA ILE A 9 -1.59 14.77 -19.65
C ILE A 9 -2.36 13.80 -18.75
N VAL A 10 -3.55 13.33 -19.15
CA VAL A 10 -4.33 12.35 -18.40
C VAL A 10 -3.59 11.02 -18.27
N LYS A 11 -2.84 10.60 -19.29
CA LYS A 11 -2.03 9.37 -19.28
C LYS A 11 -0.79 9.51 -18.40
N LEU A 12 -0.12 10.65 -18.43
CA LEU A 12 0.97 11.01 -17.50
C LEU A 12 0.47 11.08 -16.05
N LEU A 13 -0.67 11.72 -15.79
CA LEU A 13 -1.30 11.80 -14.47
C LEU A 13 -1.80 10.43 -13.98
N SER A 14 -2.35 9.61 -14.87
CA SER A 14 -2.75 8.23 -14.59
C SER A 14 -1.54 7.34 -14.27
N ASN A 15 -0.42 7.58 -14.95
CA ASN A 15 0.84 6.88 -14.68
C ASN A 15 1.52 7.39 -13.40
N PHE A 16 1.36 8.67 -13.06
CA PHE A 16 1.84 9.25 -11.80
C PHE A 16 1.01 8.78 -10.60
N SER A 17 -0.30 8.60 -10.79
CA SER A 17 -1.19 7.95 -9.80
C SER A 17 -0.90 6.44 -9.68
N LYS A 18 -0.27 5.84 -10.71
CA LYS A 18 0.31 4.49 -10.70
C LYS A 18 1.80 4.45 -10.32
N LYS A 19 2.39 5.52 -9.77
CA LYS A 19 3.55 5.31 -8.89
C LYS A 19 3.05 4.38 -7.80
N ARG A 20 3.56 3.13 -7.78
CA ARG A 20 3.26 2.07 -6.80
C ARG A 20 3.40 2.64 -5.39
N SER A 21 2.35 3.32 -4.96
CA SER A 21 2.33 4.04 -3.71
C SER A 21 2.00 2.97 -2.72
N CYS A 22 3.06 2.35 -2.21
CA CYS A 22 2.93 1.37 -1.17
C CYS A 22 1.98 1.90 -0.09
N LEU A 23 1.13 1.03 0.42
CA LEU A 23 0.14 1.39 1.41
C LEU A 23 0.87 1.98 2.64
N ARG A 24 0.56 3.24 2.95
CA ARG A 24 1.13 3.94 4.10
C ARG A 24 0.74 3.22 5.39
N ARG A 25 1.54 3.41 6.45
CA ARG A 25 1.22 2.91 7.80
C ARG A 25 -0.18 3.37 8.20
N GLY A 26 -1.03 2.43 8.62
CA GLY A 26 -2.43 2.67 8.98
C GLY A 26 -3.43 2.51 7.84
N SER A 27 -2.98 2.37 6.59
CA SER A 27 -3.85 2.12 5.43
C SER A 27 -4.38 0.70 5.43
N LEU A 28 -5.58 0.52 4.86
CA LEU A 28 -6.21 -0.79 4.70
C LEU A 28 -5.48 -1.61 3.64
N CYS A 29 -5.17 -2.87 3.96
CA CYS A 29 -4.45 -3.81 3.11
C CYS A 29 -5.26 -5.09 2.83
N ASN A 30 -6.60 -5.03 2.97
CA ASN A 30 -7.53 -6.18 2.84
C ASN A 30 -7.31 -7.04 1.59
N HIS A 31 -7.16 -6.41 0.42
CA HIS A 31 -6.91 -7.10 -0.86
C HIS A 31 -5.45 -7.03 -1.32
N ARG A 32 -4.56 -6.41 -0.52
CA ARG A 32 -3.19 -6.07 -0.90
C ARG A 32 -2.22 -6.21 0.27
N PRO A 33 -2.01 -7.43 0.80
CA PRO A 33 -1.16 -7.65 1.97
C PRO A 33 0.33 -7.37 1.70
N TYR A 34 0.78 -7.45 0.45
CA TYR A 34 2.18 -7.26 0.03
C TYR A 34 2.51 -5.83 -0.42
N ASP A 35 1.51 -4.95 -0.48
CA ASP A 35 1.66 -3.59 -1.04
C ASP A 35 2.02 -2.58 0.06
N CYS A 36 2.16 -3.00 1.33
CA CYS A 36 2.60 -2.12 2.42
C CYS A 36 4.04 -1.60 2.23
N CYS A 37 4.29 -0.33 2.58
CA CYS A 37 5.63 0.28 2.43
C CYS A 37 6.74 -0.42 3.21
N SER A 38 7.99 -0.18 2.80
CA SER A 38 9.20 -0.66 3.47
C SER A 38 9.11 -0.51 4.99
N ASN A 39 9.37 -1.59 5.72
CA ASN A 39 9.27 -1.68 7.17
C ASN A 39 7.83 -1.57 7.76
N SER A 40 6.83 -1.91 6.96
CA SER A 40 5.46 -2.20 7.42
C SER A 40 4.99 -3.58 6.93
N LEU A 41 4.03 -4.15 7.64
CA LEU A 41 3.43 -5.47 7.39
C LEU A 41 1.92 -5.32 7.49
N CYS A 42 1.20 -5.98 6.59
CA CYS A 42 -0.25 -6.06 6.71
C CYS A 42 -0.61 -6.92 7.92
N ARG A 43 -1.37 -6.36 8.86
CA ARG A 43 -1.82 -7.07 10.07
C ARG A 43 -3.34 -6.92 10.20
N CYS A 44 -4.02 -8.05 10.26
CA CYS A 44 -5.46 -8.12 10.48
C CYS A 44 -5.76 -8.24 11.98
N TYR A 45 -6.83 -7.58 12.41
CA TYR A 45 -7.38 -7.83 13.74
C TYR A 45 -7.95 -9.25 13.81
N LEU A 46 -7.85 -9.91 14.98
CA LEU A 46 -8.40 -11.27 15.21
C LEU A 46 -9.92 -11.35 14.99
N LEU A 47 -10.63 -10.23 15.17
CA LEU A 47 -12.05 -10.08 14.84
C LEU A 47 -12.33 -9.90 13.33
N GLY A 48 -11.28 -10.03 12.50
CA GLY A 48 -11.36 -10.57 11.13
C GLY A 48 -11.80 -9.66 10.00
N ARG A 49 -12.14 -8.38 10.24
CA ARG A 49 -12.73 -7.52 9.19
C ARG A 49 -11.84 -6.43 8.65
N GLU A 50 -10.74 -6.13 9.34
CA GLU A 50 -9.95 -4.96 9.01
C GLU A 50 -8.45 -5.27 9.10
N CYS A 51 -7.81 -5.31 7.94
CA CYS A 51 -6.38 -5.49 7.80
C CYS A 51 -5.71 -4.15 7.52
N ARG A 52 -4.72 -3.77 8.34
CA ARG A 52 -3.99 -2.49 8.17
C ARG A 52 -2.49 -2.69 8.11
N CYS A 53 -1.80 -1.84 7.35
CA CYS A 53 -0.34 -1.80 7.35
C CYS A 53 0.16 -1.28 8.71
N ARG A 54 0.73 -2.16 9.52
CA ARG A 54 1.33 -1.82 10.81
C ARG A 54 2.86 -1.89 10.72
N ARG A 55 3.56 -1.26 11.65
CA ARG A 55 5.02 -1.40 11.75
C ARG A 55 5.34 -2.88 12.04
N LYS A 56 6.43 -3.39 11.44
CA LYS A 56 6.96 -4.70 11.82
C LYS A 56 7.18 -4.68 13.34
N GLY A 57 6.49 -5.53 14.08
CA GLY A 57 6.60 -5.56 15.54
C GLY A 57 7.98 -6.01 15.96
N LEU A 58 8.50 -5.43 17.05
CA LEU A 58 9.75 -5.84 17.71
C LEU A 58 9.73 -7.34 18.10
N LEU A 59 8.54 -7.91 18.30
CA LEU A 59 8.36 -9.33 18.63
C LEU A 59 8.71 -10.34 17.50
N GLN A 60 9.07 -9.89 16.29
CA GLN A 60 9.66 -10.80 15.30
C GLN A 60 11.12 -11.18 15.61
N LEU A 61 11.81 -10.45 16.52
CA LEU A 61 13.17 -10.81 16.94
C LEU A 61 13.23 -11.89 18.03
N MET A 62 12.17 -12.10 18.82
CA MET A 62 12.16 -13.04 19.96
C MET A 62 11.21 -14.23 19.76
N GLY A 63 11.07 -14.73 18.53
CA GLY A 63 10.15 -15.85 18.23
C GLY A 63 10.57 -16.75 17.08
N LYS A 64 11.80 -16.61 16.56
CA LYS A 64 12.40 -17.60 15.66
C LYS A 64 13.11 -18.64 16.53
N ARG A 65 12.37 -19.66 16.99
CA ARG A 65 12.95 -20.97 17.29
C ARG A 65 12.66 -21.88 16.12
#